data_AF-A0A498CLF1-F1
#
_entry.id   AF-A0A498CLF1-F1
#
_cell.length_a   1.000
_cell.length_b   1.000
_cell.length_c   1.000
_cell.angle_alpha   90.00
_cell.angle_beta   90.00
_cell.angle_gamma   90.00
#
_symmetry.space_group_name_H-M   'P 1'
#
loop_
_entity.id
_entity.type
_entity.pdbx_description
1 polymer ?
#
loop_
_entity_poly.entity_id
_entity_poly.type
_entity_poly.pdbx_seq_one_letter_code
_entity_poly.pdbx_strand_id
1 'polypeptide(L)'
;MTTASVPQPLPRTADNQLLADAGAGTRVELRAVVKEFGATRVLHGVDLDVAPGEFVSLLGPSGCGKTTALRVLAGLEHATAGVVAFGGVDVSRVPTDKRDIGMVFQAYSLFPHLRVLDNVAFGLRRRGVAASAARRRSGDGLDLVGLGHLADRYPHQLSGGQQQRVALARALVTEPRVLLLDEPLSALDAKVRVQLRDEIRRIQLRLGMTTVFVTHDQEEALAVSDRIAVMDAGRIEQIGTPEALYLAPATPRVAAFVGISSVIPGTVVGDLVRVWGTTLPVQGDAPAGAVDVLVRPENVRFGGEGAVPGIVEESTFLGSFRRTLVRTEDGALVQLQHDAHARVEYGDRVEVSLRAQPVTVRTRA
;
A
#
# COMPACT_ATOMS: atom_id res chain seq x y z
N MET A 1 -9.21 -30.19 0.74
CA MET A 1 -9.23 -29.59 2.09
C MET A 1 -7.88 -28.93 2.35
N THR A 2 -7.73 -27.66 1.99
CA THR A 2 -6.53 -26.86 2.29
C THR A 2 -6.64 -26.40 3.73
N THR A 3 -5.91 -27.07 4.62
CA THR A 3 -5.70 -26.63 6.00
C THR A 3 -5.34 -25.14 5.98
N ALA A 4 -6.02 -24.34 6.81
CA ALA A 4 -5.61 -22.98 7.06
C ALA A 4 -4.17 -23.04 7.57
N SER A 5 -3.21 -22.61 6.75
CA SER A 5 -1.81 -22.59 7.15
C SER A 5 -1.69 -21.58 8.29
N VAL A 6 -1.52 -22.10 9.50
CA VAL A 6 -1.03 -21.32 10.63
C VAL A 6 0.22 -20.59 10.13
N PRO A 7 0.36 -19.27 10.35
CA PRO A 7 1.56 -18.55 9.96
C PRO A 7 2.77 -19.28 10.54
N GLN A 8 3.65 -19.79 9.68
CA GLN A 8 4.87 -20.41 10.19
C GLN A 8 5.63 -19.34 11.01
N PRO A 9 6.10 -19.68 12.21
CA PRO A 9 6.95 -18.79 12.97
C PRO A 9 8.23 -18.56 12.17
N LEU A 10 8.73 -17.32 12.17
CA LEU A 10 10.04 -17.03 11.61
C LEU A 10 11.11 -17.83 12.38
N PRO A 11 12.21 -18.24 11.72
CA PRO A 11 13.32 -18.91 12.40
C PRO A 11 13.88 -18.04 13.53
N ARG A 12 14.48 -18.68 14.53
CA ARG A 12 15.15 -17.97 15.61
C ARG A 12 16.40 -17.28 15.07
N THR A 13 16.75 -16.12 15.62
CA THR A 13 17.95 -15.37 15.20
C THR A 13 19.24 -16.20 15.33
N ALA A 14 19.35 -17.05 16.34
CA ALA A 14 20.53 -17.92 16.52
C ALA A 14 20.69 -19.00 15.43
N ASP A 15 19.58 -19.34 14.74
CA ASP A 15 19.52 -20.45 13.78
C ASP A 15 19.53 -19.96 12.32
N ASN A 16 19.64 -18.65 12.08
CA ASN A 16 19.55 -18.05 10.75
C ASN A 16 20.53 -16.89 10.59
N GLN A 17 21.49 -17.02 9.68
CA GLN A 17 22.55 -16.04 9.54
C GLN A 17 22.04 -14.66 9.09
N LEU A 18 21.03 -14.62 8.22
CA LEU A 18 20.46 -13.35 7.73
C LEU A 18 19.82 -12.54 8.87
N LEU A 19 19.24 -13.21 9.86
CA LEU A 19 18.71 -12.56 11.05
C LEU A 19 19.81 -12.09 11.99
N ALA A 20 20.89 -12.86 12.13
CA ALA A 20 22.02 -12.52 12.99
C ALA A 20 22.81 -11.32 12.44
N ASP A 21 22.96 -11.25 11.12
CA ASP A 21 23.71 -10.22 10.41
C ASP A 21 22.85 -8.99 10.05
N ALA A 22 21.57 -8.98 10.44
CA ALA A 22 20.64 -7.90 10.14
C ALA A 22 21.14 -6.54 10.68
N GLY A 23 21.52 -5.66 9.75
CA GLY A 23 21.94 -4.29 10.04
C GLY A 23 20.77 -3.33 10.17
N ALA A 24 21.05 -2.10 10.60
CA ALA A 24 20.07 -1.03 10.56
C ALA A 24 19.72 -0.66 9.10
N GLY A 25 18.44 -0.38 8.85
CA GLY A 25 18.00 0.20 7.59
C GLY A 25 18.74 1.51 7.25
N THR A 26 18.57 1.98 6.02
CA THR A 26 19.19 3.23 5.56
C THR A 26 18.11 4.19 5.10
N ARG A 27 18.23 5.46 5.50
CA ARG A 27 17.32 6.53 5.07
C ARG A 27 17.29 6.61 3.54
N VAL A 28 16.10 6.69 2.95
CA VAL A 28 15.93 6.81 1.49
C VAL A 28 15.26 8.13 1.16
N GLU A 29 15.86 8.88 0.23
CA GLU A 29 15.38 10.21 -0.14
C GLU A 29 15.25 10.36 -1.66
N LEU A 30 14.10 10.88 -2.08
CA LEU A 30 13.92 11.55 -3.36
C LEU A 30 13.82 13.05 -3.07
N ARG A 31 14.65 13.87 -3.71
CA ARG A 31 14.66 15.33 -3.55
C ARG A 31 14.36 15.99 -4.89
N ALA A 32 13.19 16.60 -5.00
CA ALA A 32 12.67 17.26 -6.20
C ALA A 32 12.82 16.42 -7.48
N VAL A 33 12.56 15.12 -7.40
CA VAL A 33 12.80 14.19 -8.52
C VAL A 33 11.81 14.43 -9.66
N VAL A 34 12.35 14.74 -10.83
CA VAL A 34 11.62 14.91 -12.09
C VAL A 34 12.00 13.78 -13.03
N LYS A 35 11.02 13.22 -13.74
CA LYS A 35 11.24 12.25 -14.81
C LYS A 35 10.36 12.58 -16.00
N GLU A 36 11.01 12.69 -17.15
CA GLU A 36 10.41 12.93 -18.45
C GLU A 36 10.74 11.78 -19.41
N PHE A 37 9.77 11.40 -20.23
CA PHE A 37 9.94 10.51 -21.37
C PHE A 37 9.57 11.29 -22.64
N GLY A 38 10.58 11.79 -23.36
CA GLY A 38 10.36 12.73 -24.44
C GLY A 38 9.67 14.00 -23.93
N ALA A 39 8.52 14.36 -24.51
CA ALA A 39 7.74 15.53 -24.10
C ALA A 39 6.86 15.30 -22.86
N THR A 40 6.69 14.04 -22.42
CA THR A 40 5.78 13.71 -21.32
C THR A 40 6.51 13.68 -20.00
N ARG A 41 6.20 14.64 -19.12
CA ARG A 41 6.65 14.61 -17.72
C ARG A 41 5.76 13.66 -16.92
N VAL A 42 6.37 12.68 -16.25
CA VAL A 42 5.70 11.64 -15.46
C VAL A 42 5.90 11.85 -13.96
N LEU A 43 7.04 12.39 -13.53
CA LEU A 43 7.26 12.82 -12.14
C LEU A 43 7.52 14.32 -12.12
N HIS A 44 6.83 15.05 -11.26
CA HIS A 44 6.79 16.52 -11.27
C HIS A 44 7.48 17.16 -10.06
N GLY A 45 8.66 16.67 -9.69
CA GLY A 45 9.40 17.13 -8.51
C GLY A 45 8.90 16.41 -7.27
N VAL A 46 9.10 15.10 -7.23
CA VAL A 46 8.69 14.23 -6.12
C VAL A 46 9.71 14.35 -4.99
N ASP A 47 9.23 14.73 -3.81
CA ASP A 47 9.96 14.72 -2.55
C ASP A 47 9.44 13.57 -1.68
N LEU A 48 10.32 12.64 -1.33
CA LEU A 48 10.02 11.51 -0.47
C LEU A 48 11.17 11.32 0.50
N ASP A 49 10.84 11.15 1.78
CA ASP A 49 11.80 10.84 2.83
C ASP A 49 11.31 9.64 3.62
N VAL A 50 12.10 8.57 3.62
CA VAL A 50 11.84 7.31 4.30
C VAL A 50 12.90 7.10 5.37
N ALA A 51 12.47 6.98 6.62
CA ALA A 51 13.36 6.79 7.75
C ALA A 51 14.01 5.39 7.73
N PRO A 52 15.20 5.23 8.35
CA PRO A 52 15.81 3.92 8.53
C PRO A 52 14.86 2.90 9.16
N GLY A 53 14.65 1.77 8.49
CA GLY A 53 13.81 0.67 8.98
C GLY A 53 12.31 0.89 8.79
N GLU A 54 11.91 2.00 8.16
CA GLU A 54 10.52 2.32 7.90
C GLU A 54 9.98 1.55 6.69
N PHE A 55 8.69 1.17 6.74
CA PHE A 55 7.93 0.66 5.61
C PHE A 55 7.03 1.75 5.04
N VAL A 56 7.36 2.26 3.85
CA VAL A 56 6.56 3.27 3.15
C VAL A 56 5.93 2.71 1.89
N SER A 57 4.62 2.88 1.75
CA SER A 57 3.92 2.52 0.51
C SER A 57 3.70 3.73 -0.40
N LEU A 58 3.94 3.57 -1.70
CA LEU A 58 3.45 4.47 -2.73
C LEU A 58 2.09 3.94 -3.20
N LEU A 59 1.04 4.72 -2.97
CA LEU A 59 -0.34 4.37 -3.30
C LEU A 59 -0.93 5.42 -4.24
N GLY A 60 -1.72 5.02 -5.24
CA GLY A 60 -2.25 5.96 -6.23
C GLY A 60 -2.89 5.24 -7.41
N PRO A 61 -3.66 5.92 -8.26
CA PRO A 61 -4.28 5.30 -9.43
C PRO A 61 -3.24 4.79 -10.43
N SER A 62 -3.67 3.92 -11.35
CA SER A 62 -2.82 3.45 -12.44
C SER A 62 -2.30 4.63 -13.26
N GLY A 63 -1.00 4.61 -13.59
CA GLY A 63 -0.37 5.66 -14.38
C GLY A 63 0.05 6.92 -13.61
N CYS A 64 -0.18 7.04 -12.30
CA CYS A 64 0.23 8.23 -11.53
C CYS A 64 1.75 8.34 -11.25
N GLY A 65 2.56 7.40 -11.73
CA GLY A 65 4.03 7.46 -11.64
C GLY A 65 4.70 6.64 -10.53
N LYS A 66 3.96 5.83 -9.75
CA LYS A 66 4.53 5.01 -8.66
C LYS A 66 5.70 4.12 -9.10
N THR A 67 5.47 3.27 -10.11
CA THR A 67 6.49 2.38 -10.66
C THR A 67 7.66 3.16 -11.25
N THR A 68 7.40 4.33 -11.86
CA THR A 68 8.46 5.22 -12.35
C THR A 68 9.33 5.74 -11.20
N ALA A 69 8.71 6.20 -10.11
CA ALA A 69 9.43 6.66 -8.91
C ALA A 69 10.27 5.53 -8.29
N LEU A 70 9.70 4.33 -8.17
CA LEU A 70 10.41 3.16 -7.65
C LEU A 70 11.59 2.75 -8.55
N ARG A 71 11.42 2.78 -9.88
CA ARG A 71 12.50 2.48 -10.84
C ARG A 71 13.61 3.53 -10.82
N VAL A 72 13.27 4.80 -10.61
CA VAL A 72 14.26 5.88 -10.42
C VAL A 72 15.07 5.66 -9.15
N LEU A 73 14.39 5.32 -8.05
CA LEU A 73 15.00 4.97 -6.78
C LEU A 73 15.94 3.75 -6.94
N ALA A 74 15.50 2.71 -7.66
CA ALA A 74 16.31 1.53 -7.97
C ALA A 74 17.48 1.78 -8.93
N GLY A 75 17.47 2.90 -9.68
CA GLY A 75 18.46 3.19 -10.72
C GLY A 75 18.23 2.45 -12.04
N LEU A 76 17.06 1.84 -12.21
CA LEU A 76 16.63 1.25 -13.48
C LEU A 76 16.16 2.31 -14.47
N GLU A 77 15.80 3.49 -13.95
CA GLU A 77 15.53 4.69 -14.72
C GLU A 77 16.35 5.85 -14.16
N HIS A 78 16.92 6.68 -15.02
CA HIS A 78 17.55 7.93 -14.57
C HIS A 78 16.51 9.03 -14.46
N ALA A 79 16.53 9.77 -13.35
CA ALA A 79 15.78 11.01 -13.21
C ALA A 79 16.29 12.05 -14.23
N THR A 80 15.37 12.86 -14.75
CA THR A 80 15.70 14.02 -15.59
C THR A 80 16.29 15.15 -14.75
N ALA A 81 15.77 15.35 -13.53
CA ALA A 81 16.31 16.30 -12.54
C ALA A 81 16.02 15.82 -11.11
N GLY A 82 16.61 16.49 -10.13
CA GLY A 82 16.53 16.11 -8.71
C GLY A 82 17.59 15.09 -8.30
N VAL A 83 17.50 14.63 -7.05
CA VAL A 83 18.51 13.77 -6.43
C VAL A 83 17.85 12.55 -5.78
N VAL A 84 18.46 11.38 -5.95
CA VAL A 84 18.19 10.17 -5.17
C VAL A 84 19.33 9.97 -4.19
N ALA A 85 19.04 9.88 -2.90
CA ALA A 85 20.08 9.71 -1.87
C ALA A 85 19.74 8.59 -0.89
N PHE A 86 20.75 7.80 -0.51
CA PHE A 86 20.66 6.77 0.53
C PHE A 86 21.63 7.10 1.67
N GLY A 87 21.12 7.22 2.89
CA GLY A 87 21.93 7.56 4.07
C GLY A 87 22.68 8.88 3.90
N GLY A 88 22.08 9.85 3.20
CA GLY A 88 22.68 11.14 2.87
C GLY A 88 23.66 11.13 1.67
N VAL A 89 23.98 9.98 1.09
CA VAL A 89 24.86 9.87 -0.08
C VAL A 89 24.04 9.90 -1.36
N ASP A 90 24.38 10.79 -2.29
CA ASP A 90 23.77 10.84 -3.63
C ASP A 90 24.13 9.58 -4.44
N VAL A 91 23.10 8.82 -4.80
CA VAL A 91 23.19 7.59 -5.60
C VAL A 91 22.60 7.74 -6.99
N SER A 92 22.23 8.95 -7.42
CA SER A 92 21.52 9.23 -8.68
C SER A 92 22.22 8.67 -9.92
N ARG A 93 23.57 8.67 -9.91
CA ARG A 93 24.43 8.14 -10.99
C ARG A 93 25.04 6.77 -10.68
N VAL A 94 24.78 6.22 -9.50
CA VAL A 94 25.26 4.88 -9.13
C VAL A 94 24.45 3.83 -9.91
N PRO A 95 25.06 2.86 -10.60
CA PRO A 95 24.34 1.78 -11.24
C PRO A 95 23.57 0.90 -10.24
N THR A 96 22.42 0.34 -10.64
CA THR A 96 21.54 -0.48 -9.79
C THR A 96 22.28 -1.58 -9.01
N ASP A 97 23.21 -2.30 -9.65
CA ASP A 97 23.96 -3.41 -9.04
C ASP A 97 24.94 -2.96 -7.94
N LYS A 98 25.23 -1.65 -7.87
CA LYS A 98 26.08 -1.01 -6.85
C LYS A 98 25.30 -0.17 -5.84
N ARG A 99 23.97 -0.10 -5.93
CA ARG A 99 23.12 0.70 -5.01
C ARG A 99 22.79 0.02 -3.68
N ASP A 100 23.26 -1.21 -3.46
CA ASP A 100 23.02 -1.96 -2.23
C ASP A 100 21.52 -2.10 -1.87
N ILE A 101 20.72 -2.43 -2.89
CA ILE A 101 19.26 -2.62 -2.80
C ILE A 101 18.88 -4.07 -3.12
N GLY A 102 17.76 -4.51 -2.54
CA GLY A 102 17.02 -5.68 -2.96
C GLY A 102 15.77 -5.23 -3.71
N MET A 103 15.45 -5.88 -4.83
CA MET A 103 14.26 -5.54 -5.60
C MET A 103 13.44 -6.79 -5.92
N VAL A 104 12.13 -6.68 -5.75
CA VAL A 104 11.15 -7.68 -6.14
C VAL A 104 10.17 -7.02 -7.11
N PHE A 105 10.08 -7.59 -8.31
CA PHE A 105 9.24 -7.09 -9.40
C PHE A 105 7.85 -7.73 -9.39
N GLN A 106 6.91 -7.11 -10.10
CA GLN A 106 5.55 -7.60 -10.30
C GLN A 106 5.52 -9.00 -10.96
N ALA A 107 6.35 -9.21 -11.98
CA ALA A 107 6.61 -10.54 -12.48
C ALA A 107 7.68 -11.19 -11.60
N TYR A 108 7.40 -12.39 -11.03
CA TYR A 108 8.33 -13.15 -10.18
C TYR A 108 9.76 -13.21 -10.74
N SER A 109 9.89 -13.19 -12.08
CA SER A 109 11.15 -13.09 -12.83
C SER A 109 12.20 -14.08 -12.34
N LEU A 110 11.74 -15.29 -12.03
CA LEU A 110 12.59 -16.42 -11.68
C LEU A 110 13.23 -16.99 -12.95
N PHE A 111 14.47 -17.46 -12.82
CA PHE A 111 15.15 -18.15 -13.90
C PHE A 111 14.56 -19.56 -14.02
N PRO A 112 13.84 -19.88 -15.12
CA PRO A 112 13.03 -21.10 -15.20
C PRO A 112 13.87 -22.38 -15.27
N HIS A 113 15.13 -22.25 -15.69
CA HIS A 113 16.09 -23.34 -15.84
C HIS A 113 16.93 -23.59 -14.57
N LEU A 114 16.81 -22.74 -13.56
CA LEU A 114 17.50 -22.90 -12.27
C LEU A 114 16.53 -23.49 -11.24
N ARG A 115 17.06 -24.29 -10.30
CA ARG A 115 16.30 -24.73 -9.13
C ARG A 115 16.03 -23.55 -8.19
N VAL A 116 15.16 -23.74 -7.21
CA VAL A 116 14.79 -22.72 -6.23
C VAL A 116 16.01 -22.22 -5.46
N LEU A 117 16.84 -23.13 -4.94
CA LEU A 117 18.06 -22.75 -4.23
C LEU A 117 19.03 -21.96 -5.10
N ASP A 118 19.15 -22.33 -6.38
CA ASP A 118 20.02 -21.64 -7.35
C ASP A 118 19.47 -20.27 -7.76
N ASN A 119 18.15 -20.13 -7.86
CA ASN A 119 17.49 -18.85 -8.07
C ASN A 119 17.85 -17.87 -6.94
N VAL A 120 17.73 -18.33 -5.70
CA VAL A 120 18.07 -17.53 -4.51
C VAL A 120 19.57 -17.22 -4.47
N ALA A 121 20.44 -18.21 -4.75
CA ALA A 121 21.88 -18.03 -4.73
C ALA A 121 22.46 -17.13 -5.84
N PHE A 122 21.67 -16.81 -6.87
CA PHE A 122 22.16 -16.13 -8.08
C PHE A 122 22.85 -14.80 -7.78
N GLY A 123 22.24 -13.93 -6.98
CA GLY A 123 22.80 -12.62 -6.63
C GLY A 123 24.12 -12.72 -5.86
N LEU A 124 24.21 -13.70 -4.94
CA LEU A 124 25.42 -13.97 -4.18
C LEU A 124 26.57 -14.45 -5.06
N ARG A 125 26.29 -15.38 -5.98
CA ARG A 125 27.29 -15.88 -6.96
C ARG A 125 27.80 -14.76 -7.85
N ARG A 126 26.92 -13.87 -8.32
CA ARG A 126 27.30 -12.71 -9.13
C ARG A 126 28.20 -11.72 -8.37
N ARG A 127 28.04 -11.61 -7.05
CA ARG A 127 28.92 -10.83 -6.16
C ARG A 127 30.21 -11.55 -5.77
N GLY A 128 30.48 -12.74 -6.32
CA GLY A 128 31.69 -13.51 -6.05
C GLY A 128 31.73 -14.22 -4.69
N VAL A 129 30.58 -14.38 -4.02
CA VAL A 129 30.50 -15.10 -2.74
C VAL A 129 30.82 -16.58 -2.96
N ALA A 130 31.70 -17.14 -2.12
CA ALA A 130 32.11 -18.54 -2.20
C ALA A 130 30.91 -19.49 -2.21
N ALA A 131 30.97 -20.54 -3.04
CA ALA A 131 29.82 -21.42 -3.32
C ALA A 131 29.17 -22.02 -2.06
N SER A 132 29.97 -22.44 -1.07
CA SER A 132 29.47 -22.98 0.19
C SER A 132 28.72 -21.94 1.02
N ALA A 133 29.25 -20.72 1.13
CA ALA A 133 28.61 -19.60 1.82
C ALA A 133 27.33 -19.15 1.09
N ALA A 134 27.37 -19.07 -0.24
CA ALA A 134 26.20 -18.73 -1.05
C ALA A 134 25.07 -19.75 -0.86
N ARG A 135 25.40 -21.05 -0.85
CA ARG A 135 24.42 -22.12 -0.62
C ARG A 135 23.79 -22.03 0.78
N ARG A 136 24.59 -21.80 1.82
CA ARG A 136 24.11 -21.64 3.20
C ARG A 136 23.15 -20.45 3.34
N ARG A 137 23.58 -19.24 2.95
CA ARG A 137 22.74 -18.04 2.98
C ARG A 137 21.45 -18.20 2.17
N SER A 138 21.52 -18.92 1.05
CA SER A 138 20.33 -19.22 0.24
C SER A 138 19.36 -20.16 0.94
N GLY A 139 19.86 -21.14 1.70
CA GLY A 139 19.04 -21.98 2.59
C GLY A 139 18.36 -21.13 3.65
N ASP A 140 19.12 -20.30 4.37
CA ASP A 140 18.59 -19.40 5.40
C ASP A 140 17.52 -18.45 4.85
N GLY A 141 17.71 -17.93 3.63
CA GLY A 141 16.73 -17.10 2.95
C GLY A 141 15.45 -17.85 2.57
N LEU A 142 15.56 -19.12 2.18
CA LEU A 142 14.40 -19.97 1.92
C LEU A 142 13.66 -20.33 3.20
N ASP A 143 14.37 -20.54 4.32
CA ASP A 143 13.76 -20.82 5.62
C ASP A 143 13.00 -19.60 6.16
N LEU A 144 13.50 -18.38 5.93
CA LEU A 144 12.78 -17.13 6.28
C LEU A 144 11.40 -17.03 5.62
N VAL A 145 11.26 -17.55 4.39
CA VAL A 145 9.99 -17.54 3.64
C VAL A 145 9.26 -18.89 3.68
N GLY A 146 9.70 -19.81 4.55
CA GLY A 146 9.08 -21.12 4.76
C GLY A 146 9.20 -22.10 3.58
N LEU A 147 10.19 -21.92 2.69
CA LEU A 147 10.37 -22.71 1.46
C LEU A 147 11.61 -23.62 1.44
N GLY A 148 12.32 -23.80 2.56
CA GLY A 148 13.51 -24.67 2.62
C GLY A 148 13.28 -26.08 2.06
N HIS A 149 12.11 -26.67 2.35
CA HIS A 149 11.70 -27.99 1.85
C HIS A 149 11.46 -28.07 0.33
N LEU A 150 11.45 -26.94 -0.38
CA LEU A 150 11.27 -26.86 -1.83
C LEU A 150 12.56 -26.44 -2.58
N ALA A 151 13.71 -26.40 -1.88
CA ALA A 151 14.99 -25.94 -2.42
C ALA A 151 15.39 -26.61 -3.77
N ASP A 152 15.06 -27.88 -3.94
CA ASP A 152 15.42 -28.67 -5.13
C ASP A 152 14.38 -28.58 -6.27
N ARG A 153 13.26 -27.88 -6.09
CA ARG A 153 12.24 -27.73 -7.13
C ARG A 153 12.66 -26.72 -8.19
N TYR A 154 12.02 -26.79 -9.36
CA TYR A 154 12.08 -25.75 -10.39
C TYR A 154 10.88 -24.80 -10.27
N PRO A 155 10.97 -23.53 -10.74
CA PRO A 155 9.88 -22.56 -10.64
C PRO A 155 8.53 -23.05 -11.17
N HIS A 156 8.51 -23.78 -12.29
CA HIS A 156 7.28 -24.32 -12.89
C HIS A 156 6.58 -25.38 -12.02
N GLN A 157 7.24 -25.87 -10.98
CA GLN A 157 6.69 -26.84 -10.01
C GLN A 157 6.09 -26.16 -8.78
N LEU A 158 6.07 -24.82 -8.75
CA LEU A 158 5.62 -24.00 -7.62
C LEU A 158 4.33 -23.25 -7.95
N SER A 159 3.50 -22.99 -6.93
CA SER A 159 2.39 -22.05 -7.04
C SER A 159 2.87 -20.60 -7.18
N GLY A 160 2.02 -19.69 -7.65
CA GLY A 160 2.38 -18.27 -7.78
C GLY A 160 2.87 -17.63 -6.48
N GLY A 161 2.19 -17.90 -5.36
CA GLY A 161 2.63 -17.41 -4.04
C GLY A 161 3.99 -17.98 -3.61
N GLN A 162 4.26 -19.25 -3.92
CA GLN A 162 5.58 -19.85 -3.68
C GLN A 162 6.65 -19.20 -4.56
N GLN A 163 6.37 -18.93 -5.85
CA GLN A 163 7.30 -18.21 -6.73
C GLN A 163 7.61 -16.80 -6.23
N GLN A 164 6.61 -16.07 -5.75
CA GLN A 164 6.80 -14.75 -5.15
C GLN A 164 7.69 -14.80 -3.90
N ARG A 165 7.49 -15.80 -3.03
CA ARG A 165 8.35 -16.03 -1.86
C ARG A 165 9.79 -16.37 -2.24
N VAL A 166 10.01 -17.15 -3.30
CA VAL A 166 11.36 -17.38 -3.84
C VAL A 166 11.99 -16.07 -4.35
N ALA A 167 11.22 -15.22 -5.02
CA ALA A 167 11.70 -13.91 -5.48
C ALA A 167 12.07 -13.00 -4.30
N LEU A 168 11.27 -13.00 -3.24
CA LEU A 168 11.57 -12.30 -1.98
C LEU A 168 12.85 -12.83 -1.34
N ALA A 169 12.97 -14.15 -1.14
CA ALA A 169 14.18 -14.77 -0.60
C ALA A 169 15.43 -14.37 -1.41
N ARG A 170 15.35 -14.41 -2.75
CA ARG A 170 16.44 -13.99 -3.65
C ARG A 170 16.87 -12.53 -3.43
N ALA A 171 15.94 -11.63 -3.12
CA ALA A 171 16.26 -10.24 -2.81
C ALA A 171 16.87 -10.08 -1.41
N LEU A 172 16.41 -10.86 -0.44
CA LEU A 172 16.84 -10.76 0.96
C LEU A 172 18.23 -11.34 1.21
N VAL A 173 18.61 -12.41 0.52
CA VAL A 173 19.89 -13.10 0.78
C VAL A 173 21.12 -12.25 0.50
N THR A 174 20.99 -11.19 -0.29
CA THR A 174 22.08 -10.22 -0.50
C THR A 174 22.23 -9.22 0.64
N GLU A 175 21.43 -9.34 1.70
CA GLU A 175 21.38 -8.49 2.90
C GLU A 175 21.35 -6.98 2.56
N PRO A 176 20.40 -6.54 1.71
CA PRO A 176 20.38 -5.15 1.29
C PRO A 176 19.84 -4.24 2.41
N ARG A 177 20.31 -3.00 2.46
CA ARG A 177 19.80 -2.01 3.44
C ARG A 177 18.43 -1.44 3.08
N VAL A 178 18.08 -1.52 1.79
CA VAL A 178 16.82 -1.05 1.21
C VAL A 178 16.16 -2.15 0.40
N LEU A 179 14.87 -2.41 0.66
CA LEU A 179 14.04 -3.35 -0.08
C LEU A 179 12.98 -2.59 -0.90
N LEU A 180 12.94 -2.87 -2.19
CA LEU A 180 12.01 -2.26 -3.14
C LEU A 180 11.05 -3.32 -3.67
N LEU A 181 9.76 -3.05 -3.56
CA LEU A 181 8.70 -4.01 -3.90
C LEU A 181 7.74 -3.36 -4.90
N ASP A 182 7.73 -3.85 -6.14
CA ASP A 182 6.90 -3.30 -7.23
C ASP A 182 5.67 -4.20 -7.48
N GLU A 183 4.52 -3.83 -6.95
CA GLU A 183 3.26 -4.59 -7.02
C GLU A 183 3.40 -6.11 -6.78
N PRO A 184 4.14 -6.53 -5.73
CA PRO A 184 4.53 -7.93 -5.53
C PRO A 184 3.35 -8.88 -5.24
N LEU A 185 2.15 -8.33 -5.03
CA LEU A 185 0.95 -9.04 -4.59
C LEU A 185 -0.16 -9.10 -5.65
N SER A 186 0.01 -8.39 -6.77
CA SER A 186 -1.03 -8.15 -7.78
C SER A 186 -1.51 -9.43 -8.48
N ALA A 187 -0.62 -10.39 -8.73
CA ALA A 187 -0.92 -11.62 -9.46
C ALA A 187 -1.40 -12.80 -8.59
N LEU A 188 -1.64 -12.57 -7.29
CA LEU A 188 -2.01 -13.61 -6.33
C LEU A 188 -3.51 -13.63 -6.04
N ASP A 189 -4.06 -14.80 -5.70
CA ASP A 189 -5.41 -14.90 -5.18
C ASP A 189 -5.54 -14.21 -3.80
N ALA A 190 -6.76 -13.83 -3.41
CA ALA A 190 -7.01 -13.02 -2.22
C ALA A 190 -6.46 -13.64 -0.92
N LYS A 191 -6.55 -14.96 -0.74
CA LYS A 191 -6.08 -15.61 0.49
C LYS A 191 -4.55 -15.62 0.55
N VAL A 192 -3.90 -16.03 -0.54
CA VAL A 192 -2.44 -16.07 -0.62
C VAL A 192 -1.85 -14.65 -0.53
N ARG A 193 -2.51 -13.67 -1.14
CA ARG A 193 -2.17 -12.25 -1.06
C ARG A 193 -2.08 -11.76 0.39
N VAL A 194 -3.14 -11.94 1.17
CA VAL A 194 -3.19 -11.52 2.59
C VAL A 194 -2.08 -12.21 3.39
N GLN A 195 -1.90 -13.52 3.21
CA GLN A 195 -0.87 -14.27 3.91
C GLN A 195 0.54 -13.74 3.60
N LEU A 196 0.84 -13.48 2.32
CA LEU A 196 2.14 -13.01 1.90
C LEU A 196 2.39 -11.56 2.31
N ARG A 197 1.37 -10.70 2.26
CA ARG A 197 1.41 -9.34 2.78
C ARG A 197 1.87 -9.31 4.24
N ASP A 198 1.22 -10.09 5.09
CA ASP A 198 1.51 -10.13 6.53
C ASP A 198 2.90 -10.74 6.79
N GLU A 199 3.34 -11.68 5.96
CA GLU A 199 4.68 -12.26 6.00
C GLU A 199 5.77 -11.27 5.60
N ILE A 200 5.58 -10.49 4.53
CA ILE A 200 6.49 -9.42 4.12
C ILE A 200 6.70 -8.43 5.29
N ARG A 201 5.61 -7.99 5.93
CA ARG A 201 5.70 -7.09 7.09
C ARG A 201 6.46 -7.72 8.25
N ARG A 202 6.17 -8.98 8.60
CA ARG A 202 6.90 -9.70 9.67
C ARG A 202 8.40 -9.82 9.37
N ILE A 203 8.76 -10.18 8.14
CA ILE A 203 10.17 -10.30 7.72
C ILE A 203 10.85 -8.94 7.78
N GLN A 204 10.23 -7.89 7.24
CA GLN A 204 10.76 -6.54 7.26
C GLN A 204 11.02 -6.03 8.68
N LEU A 205 10.04 -6.20 9.58
CA LEU A 205 10.19 -5.83 11.00
C LEU A 205 11.32 -6.61 11.67
N ARG A 206 11.48 -7.89 11.32
CA ARG A 206 12.52 -8.74 11.91
C ARG A 206 13.92 -8.37 11.42
N LEU A 207 14.05 -7.96 10.16
CA LEU A 207 15.32 -7.58 9.54
C LEU A 207 15.66 -6.08 9.69
N GLY A 208 14.70 -5.24 10.12
CA GLY A 208 14.94 -3.79 10.29
C GLY A 208 15.23 -3.05 8.97
N MET A 209 14.83 -3.62 7.84
CA MET A 209 15.13 -3.07 6.50
C MET A 209 14.24 -1.88 6.18
N THR A 210 14.80 -0.90 5.47
CA THR A 210 14.00 0.22 4.92
C THR A 210 13.28 -0.26 3.68
N THR A 211 11.96 -0.16 3.62
CA THR A 211 11.15 -0.75 2.55
C THR A 211 10.31 0.30 1.84
N VAL A 212 10.37 0.30 0.51
CA VAL A 212 9.43 1.05 -0.34
C VAL A 212 8.58 0.06 -1.13
N PHE A 213 7.26 0.15 -0.94
CA PHE A 213 6.28 -0.77 -1.51
C PHE A 213 5.34 -0.03 -2.46
N VAL A 214 5.23 -0.46 -3.71
CA VAL A 214 4.27 0.08 -4.67
C VAL A 214 3.07 -0.84 -4.74
N THR A 215 1.88 -0.26 -4.58
CA THR A 215 0.62 -0.96 -4.82
C THR A 215 -0.44 0.00 -5.36
N HIS A 216 -1.46 -0.57 -5.98
CA HIS A 216 -2.71 0.10 -6.29
C HIS A 216 -3.85 -0.32 -5.32
N ASP A 217 -3.60 -1.31 -4.47
CA ASP A 217 -4.55 -1.81 -3.49
C ASP A 217 -4.40 -1.06 -2.16
N GLN A 218 -5.48 -0.45 -1.71
CA GLN A 218 -5.50 0.37 -0.51
C GLN A 218 -5.45 -0.47 0.76
N GLU A 219 -6.10 -1.64 0.78
CA GLU A 219 -6.09 -2.54 1.93
C GLU A 219 -4.70 -3.10 2.17
N GLU A 220 -3.93 -3.33 1.11
CA GLU A 220 -2.52 -3.66 1.22
C GLU A 220 -1.74 -2.53 1.90
N ALA A 221 -1.80 -1.32 1.35
CA ALA A 221 -1.04 -0.18 1.85
C ALA A 221 -1.40 0.16 3.30
N LEU A 222 -2.69 0.18 3.64
CA LEU A 222 -3.19 0.48 4.99
C LEU A 222 -2.75 -0.57 6.03
N ALA A 223 -2.58 -1.84 5.63
CA ALA A 223 -2.29 -2.93 6.56
C ALA A 223 -0.80 -3.09 6.91
N VAL A 224 0.14 -2.72 6.02
CA VAL A 224 1.57 -2.99 6.23
C VAL A 224 2.44 -1.78 6.47
N SER A 225 1.97 -0.59 6.11
CA SER A 225 2.84 0.58 6.03
C SER A 225 2.87 1.37 7.33
N ASP A 226 4.05 1.87 7.68
CA ASP A 226 4.21 2.89 8.72
C ASP A 226 3.68 4.24 8.20
N ARG A 227 4.01 4.57 6.95
CA ARG A 227 3.43 5.69 6.20
C ARG A 227 3.07 5.32 4.77
N ILE A 228 2.11 6.02 4.21
CA ILE A 228 1.71 5.90 2.80
C ILE A 228 1.89 7.27 2.15
N ALA A 229 2.57 7.30 1.01
CA ALA A 229 2.62 8.45 0.12
C ALA A 229 1.55 8.26 -0.96
N VAL A 230 0.47 9.04 -0.87
CA VAL A 230 -0.59 9.07 -1.87
C VAL A 230 -0.12 9.89 -3.06
N MET A 231 -0.02 9.25 -4.23
CA MET A 231 0.43 9.84 -5.47
C MET A 231 -0.73 10.07 -6.44
N ASP A 232 -0.76 11.25 -7.03
CA ASP A 232 -1.66 11.59 -8.13
C ASP A 232 -0.89 12.39 -9.20
N ALA A 233 -1.15 12.10 -10.47
CA ALA A 233 -0.54 12.78 -11.62
C ALA A 233 0.98 13.10 -11.47
N GLY A 234 1.76 12.15 -10.96
CA GLY A 234 3.21 12.29 -10.82
C GLY A 234 3.68 13.18 -9.66
N ARG A 235 2.81 13.45 -8.69
CA ARG A 235 3.09 14.20 -7.45
C ARG A 235 2.68 13.38 -6.24
N ILE A 236 3.30 13.64 -5.08
CA ILE A 236 2.78 13.17 -3.79
C ILE A 236 1.82 14.23 -3.28
N GLU A 237 0.54 13.85 -3.14
CA GLU A 237 -0.52 14.72 -2.62
C GLU A 237 -0.46 14.81 -1.09
N GLN A 238 -0.20 13.68 -0.44
CA GLN A 238 -0.05 13.59 1.01
C GLN A 238 0.81 12.38 1.37
N ILE A 239 1.63 12.54 2.41
CA ILE A 239 2.32 11.43 3.07
C ILE A 239 1.98 11.46 4.55
N GLY A 240 1.61 10.31 5.11
CA GLY A 240 1.21 10.21 6.51
C GLY A 240 0.96 8.77 6.93
N THR A 241 0.63 8.57 8.20
CA THR A 241 0.21 7.25 8.69
C THR A 241 -1.10 6.83 8.02
N PRO A 242 -1.39 5.51 7.92
CA PRO A 242 -2.68 5.02 7.44
C PRO A 242 -3.87 5.70 8.10
N GLU A 243 -3.83 5.84 9.43
CA GLU A 243 -4.88 6.50 10.21
C GLU A 243 -5.05 7.98 9.86
N ALA A 244 -3.94 8.73 9.75
CA ALA A 244 -3.99 10.14 9.40
C ALA A 244 -4.57 10.36 7.99
N LEU A 245 -4.20 9.54 7.02
CA LEU A 245 -4.74 9.64 5.66
C LEU A 245 -6.23 9.31 5.59
N TYR A 246 -6.68 8.36 6.41
CA TYR A 246 -8.08 7.94 6.41
C TYR A 246 -8.98 8.92 7.17
N LEU A 247 -8.56 9.32 8.37
CA LEU A 247 -9.34 10.11 9.32
C LEU A 247 -9.16 11.63 9.15
N ALA A 248 -8.01 12.08 8.65
CA ALA A 248 -7.67 13.49 8.47
C ALA A 248 -6.97 13.73 7.12
N PRO A 249 -7.63 13.40 5.99
CA PRO A 249 -7.07 13.65 4.67
C PRO A 249 -6.86 15.15 4.44
N ALA A 250 -5.69 15.52 3.91
CA ALA A 250 -5.31 16.91 3.70
C ALA A 250 -6.00 17.54 2.48
N THR A 251 -6.45 16.70 1.53
CA THR A 251 -7.16 17.17 0.34
C THR A 251 -8.38 16.31 0.05
N PRO A 252 -9.40 16.86 -0.65
CA PRO A 252 -10.55 16.08 -1.07
C PRO A 252 -10.21 14.95 -2.03
N ARG A 253 -9.10 15.05 -2.77
CA ARG A 253 -8.61 13.96 -3.62
C ARG A 253 -8.14 12.78 -2.78
N VAL A 254 -7.38 13.03 -1.70
CA VAL A 254 -6.97 11.97 -0.78
C VAL A 254 -8.19 11.37 -0.07
N ALA A 255 -9.14 12.21 0.37
CA ALA A 255 -10.38 11.75 1.00
C ALA A 255 -11.26 10.89 0.06
N ALA A 256 -11.30 11.24 -1.23
CA ALA A 256 -12.02 10.46 -2.25
C ALA A 256 -11.30 9.18 -2.64
N PHE A 257 -9.97 9.18 -2.57
CA PHE A 257 -9.15 8.08 -3.05
C PHE A 257 -8.87 7.02 -1.98
N VAL A 258 -8.52 7.43 -0.75
CA VAL A 258 -8.27 6.51 0.36
C VAL A 258 -9.59 6.20 1.06
N GLY A 259 -10.00 4.93 1.09
CA GLY A 259 -11.30 4.49 1.60
C GLY A 259 -12.44 4.65 0.60
N ILE A 260 -13.66 4.52 1.10
CA ILE A 260 -14.89 4.73 0.33
C ILE A 260 -15.59 5.95 0.90
N SER A 261 -16.13 6.81 0.03
CA SER A 261 -16.85 8.01 0.42
C SER A 261 -18.07 8.20 -0.49
N SER A 262 -19.20 8.55 0.12
CA SER A 262 -20.33 9.14 -0.58
C SER A 262 -20.16 10.65 -0.69
N VAL A 263 -20.78 11.23 -1.71
CA VAL A 263 -20.77 12.68 -1.93
C VAL A 263 -22.18 13.20 -1.76
N ILE A 264 -22.37 14.13 -0.82
CA ILE A 264 -23.68 14.71 -0.52
C ILE A 264 -23.58 16.25 -0.54
N PRO A 265 -24.62 16.96 -1.01
CA PRO A 265 -24.59 18.41 -1.07
C PRO A 265 -24.64 19.03 0.33
N GLY A 266 -23.83 20.07 0.57
CA GLY A 266 -23.81 20.82 1.82
C GLY A 266 -23.56 22.31 1.59
N THR A 267 -23.63 23.10 2.67
CA THR A 267 -23.30 24.53 2.64
C THR A 267 -22.34 24.89 3.76
N VAL A 268 -21.16 25.39 3.41
CA VAL A 268 -20.14 25.85 4.35
C VAL A 268 -20.47 27.25 4.85
N VAL A 269 -20.42 27.43 6.17
CA VAL A 269 -20.56 28.71 6.88
C VAL A 269 -19.46 28.77 7.94
N GLY A 270 -18.39 29.52 7.67
CA GLY A 270 -17.21 29.54 8.53
C GLY A 270 -16.42 28.24 8.42
N ASP A 271 -16.09 27.64 9.57
CA ASP A 271 -15.41 26.35 9.72
C ASP A 271 -16.37 25.16 9.82
N LEU A 272 -17.66 25.41 9.61
CA LEU A 272 -18.73 24.42 9.73
C LEU A 272 -19.44 24.22 8.38
N VAL A 273 -19.93 23.00 8.15
CA VAL A 273 -20.81 22.67 7.03
C VAL A 273 -22.17 22.21 7.52
N ARG A 274 -23.22 22.78 6.92
CA ARG A 274 -24.61 22.35 7.13
C ARG A 274 -25.00 21.32 6.09
N VAL A 275 -25.47 20.17 6.54
CA VAL A 275 -25.90 19.03 5.71
C VAL A 275 -26.95 18.22 6.45
N TRP A 276 -28.07 17.90 5.79
CA TRP A 276 -29.20 17.16 6.38
C TRP A 276 -29.62 17.67 7.78
N GLY A 277 -29.71 19.00 7.94
CA GLY A 277 -30.07 19.63 9.22
C GLY A 277 -29.01 19.52 10.33
N THR A 278 -27.90 18.81 10.09
CA THR A 278 -26.75 18.71 11.00
C THR A 278 -25.68 19.72 10.63
N THR A 279 -24.93 20.19 11.63
CA THR A 279 -23.76 21.05 11.43
C THR A 279 -22.50 20.26 11.83
N LEU A 280 -21.56 20.11 10.90
CA LEU A 280 -20.34 19.32 11.07
C LEU A 280 -19.10 20.21 10.93
N PRO A 281 -18.01 19.97 11.68
CA PRO A 281 -16.74 20.64 11.46
C PRO A 281 -16.15 20.29 10.09
N VAL A 282 -15.58 21.27 9.40
CA VAL A 282 -14.86 21.04 8.14
C VAL A 282 -13.39 20.79 8.42
N GLN A 283 -12.82 19.78 7.76
CA GLN A 283 -11.39 19.49 7.78
C GLN A 283 -10.67 20.26 6.69
N GLY A 284 -9.64 21.02 7.07
CA GLY A 284 -8.84 21.82 6.15
C GLY A 284 -9.58 23.06 5.64
N ASP A 285 -9.03 23.65 4.58
CA ASP A 285 -9.60 24.86 3.97
C ASP A 285 -10.77 24.52 3.06
N ALA A 286 -11.85 25.29 3.18
CA ALA A 286 -13.05 25.12 2.35
C ALA A 286 -13.60 26.45 1.84
N PRO A 287 -14.10 26.49 0.60
CA PRO A 287 -14.81 27.66 0.10
C PRO A 287 -16.14 27.81 0.85
N ALA A 288 -16.49 29.04 1.20
CA ALA A 288 -17.81 29.35 1.74
C ALA A 288 -18.90 29.10 0.68
N GLY A 289 -20.09 28.71 1.13
CA GLY A 289 -21.24 28.47 0.25
C GLY A 289 -21.42 26.99 -0.13
N ALA A 290 -21.97 26.74 -1.32
CA ALA A 290 -22.36 25.40 -1.73
C ALA A 290 -21.14 24.50 -2.03
N VAL A 291 -21.11 23.33 -1.39
CA VAL A 291 -20.02 22.35 -1.51
C VAL A 291 -20.56 20.93 -1.65
N ASP A 292 -19.68 20.04 -2.08
CA ASP A 292 -19.82 18.59 -1.96
C ASP A 292 -19.14 18.13 -0.66
N VAL A 293 -19.88 17.45 0.22
CA VAL A 293 -19.38 16.85 1.46
C VAL A 293 -19.04 15.39 1.22
N LEU A 294 -17.82 14.98 1.56
CA LEU A 294 -17.39 13.59 1.47
C LEU A 294 -17.66 12.89 2.80
N VAL A 295 -18.48 11.85 2.77
CA VAL A 295 -18.93 11.14 3.96
C VAL A 295 -18.56 9.67 3.86
N ARG A 296 -17.92 9.16 4.91
CA ARG A 296 -17.57 7.74 5.03
C ARG A 296 -18.81 6.90 5.38
N PRO A 297 -18.93 5.67 4.86
CA PRO A 297 -20.07 4.80 5.17
C PRO A 297 -20.29 4.54 6.67
N GLU A 298 -19.23 4.40 7.45
CA GLU A 298 -19.30 4.20 8.90
C GLU A 298 -19.73 5.45 9.68
N ASN A 299 -19.75 6.61 9.02
CA ASN A 299 -20.25 7.88 9.56
C ASN A 299 -21.71 8.15 9.19
N VAL A 300 -22.35 7.24 8.46
CA VAL A 300 -23.78 7.27 8.17
C VAL A 300 -24.47 6.18 8.99
N ARG A 301 -25.63 6.50 9.57
CA ARG A 301 -26.39 5.58 10.43
C ARG A 301 -27.87 5.61 10.09
N PHE A 302 -28.57 4.53 10.42
CA PHE A 302 -30.03 4.53 10.41
C PHE A 302 -30.60 5.40 11.55
N GLY A 303 -31.63 6.17 11.23
CA GLY A 303 -32.34 7.06 12.14
C GLY A 303 -31.45 8.13 12.78
N GLY A 304 -31.96 8.80 13.81
CA GLY A 304 -31.23 9.81 14.59
C GLY A 304 -31.66 11.26 14.32
N GLU A 305 -31.00 12.20 14.98
CA GLU A 305 -31.22 13.62 14.77
C GLU A 305 -30.77 14.04 13.36
N GLY A 306 -31.56 14.87 12.69
CA GLY A 306 -31.32 15.27 11.31
C GLY A 306 -31.45 14.12 10.30
N ALA A 307 -32.17 13.05 10.66
CA ALA A 307 -32.37 11.96 9.72
C ALA A 307 -33.23 12.39 8.53
N VAL A 308 -32.80 11.99 7.34
CA VAL A 308 -33.49 12.23 6.08
C VAL A 308 -34.09 10.91 5.59
N PRO A 309 -35.33 10.92 5.07
CA PRO A 309 -35.92 9.72 4.48
C PRO A 309 -35.17 9.32 3.19
N GLY A 310 -35.14 8.02 2.93
CA GLY A 310 -34.57 7.44 1.72
C GLY A 310 -35.09 6.05 1.43
N ILE A 311 -34.76 5.57 0.23
CA ILE A 311 -35.12 4.25 -0.26
C ILE A 311 -33.86 3.43 -0.46
N VAL A 312 -33.85 2.20 0.06
CA VAL A 312 -32.74 1.26 -0.14
C VAL A 312 -32.67 0.84 -1.61
N GLU A 313 -31.52 1.07 -2.24
CA GLU A 313 -31.24 0.62 -3.62
C GLU A 313 -30.38 -0.64 -3.67
N GLU A 314 -29.53 -0.85 -2.67
CA GLU A 314 -28.66 -2.02 -2.59
C GLU A 314 -28.33 -2.35 -1.14
N SER A 315 -28.21 -3.63 -0.80
CA SER A 315 -27.78 -4.09 0.52
C SER A 315 -26.87 -5.31 0.38
N THR A 316 -25.58 -5.11 0.64
CA THR A 316 -24.53 -6.11 0.40
C THR A 316 -24.01 -6.64 1.73
N PHE A 317 -24.05 -7.96 1.91
CA PHE A 317 -23.46 -8.63 3.07
C PHE A 317 -21.96 -8.85 2.85
N LEU A 318 -21.13 -8.31 3.76
CA LEU A 318 -19.66 -8.33 3.66
C LEU A 318 -19.02 -9.10 4.83
N GLY A 319 -19.74 -10.06 5.40
CA GLY A 319 -19.27 -10.89 6.51
C GLY A 319 -19.60 -10.29 7.88
N SER A 320 -18.69 -9.48 8.44
CA SER A 320 -18.89 -8.89 9.77
C SER A 320 -19.80 -7.65 9.77
N PHE A 321 -20.11 -7.10 8.60
CA PHE A 321 -21.00 -5.95 8.45
C PHE A 321 -21.78 -6.03 7.13
N ARG A 322 -22.76 -5.13 7.00
CA ARG A 322 -23.47 -4.85 5.75
C ARG A 322 -23.12 -3.46 5.27
N ARG A 323 -23.08 -3.29 3.95
CA ARG A 323 -23.01 -1.99 3.31
C ARG A 323 -24.26 -1.81 2.47
N THR A 324 -24.98 -0.74 2.74
CA THR A 324 -26.26 -0.45 2.10
C THR A 324 -26.18 0.88 1.39
N LEU A 325 -26.68 0.93 0.15
CA LEU A 325 -26.83 2.14 -0.63
C LEU A 325 -28.27 2.64 -0.49
N VAL A 326 -28.42 3.89 -0.09
CA VAL A 326 -29.71 4.56 0.09
C VAL A 326 -29.77 5.76 -0.84
N ARG A 327 -30.87 5.89 -1.59
CA ARG A 327 -31.23 7.12 -2.28
C ARG A 327 -32.08 7.97 -1.35
N THR A 328 -31.58 9.10 -0.91
CA THR A 328 -32.30 10.06 -0.07
C THR A 328 -33.33 10.83 -0.89
N GLU A 329 -34.33 11.44 -0.25
CA GLU A 329 -35.38 12.22 -0.93
C GLU A 329 -34.84 13.42 -1.73
N ASP A 330 -33.70 13.98 -1.33
CA ASP A 330 -32.98 15.03 -2.06
C ASP A 330 -32.21 14.51 -3.28
N GLY A 331 -32.28 13.21 -3.56
CA GLY A 331 -31.68 12.53 -4.70
C GLY A 331 -30.23 12.08 -4.52
N ALA A 332 -29.61 12.33 -3.36
CA ALA A 332 -28.26 11.88 -3.10
C ALA A 332 -28.19 10.34 -2.92
N LEU A 333 -27.07 9.76 -3.35
CA LEU A 333 -26.76 8.33 -3.14
C LEU A 333 -25.73 8.21 -2.02
N VAL A 334 -26.15 7.67 -0.88
CA VAL A 334 -25.31 7.53 0.29
C VAL A 334 -25.12 6.05 0.65
N GLN A 335 -23.87 5.66 0.86
CA GLN A 335 -23.52 4.37 1.42
C GLN A 335 -23.42 4.49 2.93
N LEU A 336 -23.92 3.49 3.63
CA LEU A 336 -23.77 3.35 5.06
C LEU A 336 -23.28 1.95 5.42
N GLN A 337 -22.44 1.87 6.44
CA GLN A 337 -21.92 0.63 6.97
C GLN A 337 -22.55 0.37 8.34
N HIS A 338 -23.24 -0.77 8.47
CA HIS A 338 -23.97 -1.13 9.68
C HIS A 338 -23.82 -2.61 10.03
N ASP A 339 -24.38 -2.98 11.18
CA ASP A 339 -24.33 -4.34 11.70
C ASP A 339 -24.84 -5.37 10.68
N ALA A 340 -24.16 -6.52 10.60
CA ALA A 340 -24.46 -7.61 9.68
C ALA A 340 -25.87 -8.20 9.85
N HIS A 341 -26.43 -8.12 11.06
CA HIS A 341 -27.74 -8.67 11.41
C HIS A 341 -28.90 -7.71 11.11
N ALA A 342 -28.62 -6.41 10.98
CA ALA A 342 -29.62 -5.43 10.55
C ALA A 342 -29.91 -5.65 9.06
N ARG A 343 -30.99 -6.36 8.75
CA ARG A 343 -31.40 -6.68 7.37
C ARG A 343 -32.35 -5.60 6.86
N VAL A 344 -31.99 -5.07 5.70
CA VAL A 344 -32.80 -4.18 4.88
C VAL A 344 -32.75 -4.70 3.45
N GLU A 345 -33.86 -4.56 2.74
CA GLU A 345 -34.08 -5.07 1.38
C GLU A 345 -34.30 -3.93 0.39
N TYR A 346 -34.15 -4.25 -0.90
CA TYR A 346 -34.41 -3.29 -1.97
C TYR A 346 -35.83 -2.72 -1.86
N GLY A 347 -35.96 -1.40 -1.94
CA GLY A 347 -37.23 -0.69 -1.86
C GLY A 347 -37.70 -0.37 -0.44
N ASP A 348 -37.02 -0.85 0.60
CA ASP A 348 -37.32 -0.49 1.98
C ASP A 348 -37.18 1.02 2.17
N ARG A 349 -38.13 1.61 2.91
CA ARG A 349 -38.05 2.99 3.36
C ARG A 349 -37.28 3.04 4.67
N VAL A 350 -36.22 3.83 4.68
CA VAL A 350 -35.34 4.02 5.83
C VAL A 350 -35.12 5.50 6.06
N GLU A 351 -34.70 5.86 7.27
CA GLU A 351 -34.19 7.18 7.56
C GLU A 351 -32.69 7.07 7.83
N VAL A 352 -31.90 8.01 7.32
CA VAL A 352 -30.44 8.03 7.50
C VAL A 352 -29.98 9.38 8.04
N SER A 353 -29.02 9.36 8.96
CA SER A 353 -28.39 10.56 9.49
C SER A 353 -26.87 10.43 9.53
N LEU A 354 -26.19 11.54 9.81
CA LEU A 354 -24.74 11.60 9.95
C LEU A 354 -24.32 11.51 11.42
N ARG A 355 -23.16 10.91 11.66
CA ARG A 355 -22.44 11.05 12.93
C ARG A 355 -21.79 12.43 12.99
N ALA A 356 -21.76 13.03 14.18
CA ALA A 356 -21.08 14.28 14.43
C ALA A 356 -19.55 14.08 14.42
N GLN A 357 -18.95 14.08 13.23
CA GLN A 357 -17.51 13.99 13.02
C GLN A 357 -17.05 15.05 12.01
N PRO A 358 -15.78 15.48 12.07
CA PRO A 358 -15.20 16.33 11.03
C PRO A 358 -15.30 15.69 9.65
N VAL A 359 -15.59 16.50 8.63
CA VAL A 359 -15.77 16.03 7.25
C VAL A 359 -14.88 16.81 6.28
N THR A 360 -14.47 16.15 5.21
CA THR A 360 -13.80 16.81 4.08
C THR A 360 -14.83 17.32 3.09
N VAL A 361 -14.61 18.50 2.52
CA VAL A 361 -15.50 19.09 1.52
C VAL A 361 -14.72 19.50 0.27
N ARG A 362 -15.38 19.56 -0.87
CA ARG A 362 -14.82 20.10 -2.12
C ARG A 362 -15.79 21.06 -2.78
N THR A 363 -15.28 21.93 -3.63
CA THR A 363 -16.11 22.76 -4.50
C THR A 363 -17.04 21.87 -5.33
N ARG A 364 -18.32 22.22 -5.36
CA ARG A 364 -19.32 21.52 -6.16
C ARG A 364 -18.97 21.67 -7.65
N ALA A 365 -18.95 20.54 -8.37
CA ALA A 365 -18.64 20.49 -9.80
C ALA A 365 -19.78 21.06 -10.66
#